data_AF-A0A0V0GIF1-F1
#
_entry.id   AF-A0A0V0GIF1-F1
#
_cell.length_a   1.000
_cell.length_b   1.000
_cell.length_c   1.000
_cell.angle_alpha   90.00
_cell.angle_beta   90.00
_cell.angle_gamma   90.00
#
_symmetry.space_group_name_H-M   'P 1'
#
loop_
_entity.id
_entity.type
_entity.pdbx_description
1 polymer ?
#
loop_
_entity_poly.entity_id
_entity_poly.type
_entity_poly.pdbx_seq_one_letter_code
_entity_poly.pdbx_strand_id
1 'polypeptide(L)' 'MELVHPVFHVSMLRKCVSDPNAIVPLEVVGVVEDNLTYEEVPVQILDRQVKRLRNKEVASIKVLWRN' A
#
# COMPACT_ATOMS: atom_id res chain seq x y z
N MET A 1 -19.52 -13.03 13.97
CA MET A 1 -18.79 -11.75 13.97
C MET A 1 -17.46 -12.04 13.30
N GLU A 2 -17.42 -11.92 11.96
CA GLU A 2 -16.19 -12.20 11.22
C GLU A 2 -15.17 -11.12 11.57
N LEU A 3 -14.07 -11.55 12.19
CA LEU A 3 -12.91 -10.70 12.46
C LEU A 3 -12.47 -10.11 11.13
N VAL A 4 -12.53 -8.78 10.99
CA VAL A 4 -11.96 -8.11 9.83
C VAL A 4 -10.46 -8.42 9.84
N HIS A 5 -10.03 -9.27 8.92
CA HIS A 5 -8.61 -9.57 8.75
C HIS A 5 -7.90 -8.28 8.34
N PRO A 6 -6.79 -7.89 9.01
CA PRO A 6 -6.00 -6.71 8.65
C PRO A 6 -5.13 -7.01 7.42
N VAL A 7 -5.76 -7.47 6.34
CA VAL A 7 -5.09 -7.81 5.09
C VAL A 7 -5.43 -6.73 4.07
N PHE A 8 -4.41 -6.04 3.58
CA PHE A 8 -4.56 -5.11 2.46
C PHE A 8 -4.61 -5.89 1.15
N HIS A 9 -5.73 -5.79 0.43
CA HIS A 9 -5.82 -6.33 -0.93
C HIS A 9 -5.24 -5.31 -1.92
N VAL A 10 -4.01 -5.54 -2.39
CA VAL A 10 -3.40 -4.74 -3.46
C VAL A 10 -3.94 -5.22 -4.80
N SER A 11 -4.85 -4.44 -5.41
CA SER A 11 -5.28 -4.63 -6.79
C SER A 11 -4.63 -3.58 -7.70
N MET A 12 -4.68 -3.81 -9.01
CA MET A 12 -4.21 -2.85 -10.03
C MET A 12 -2.69 -2.64 -10.12
N LEU A 13 -1.88 -3.62 -9.71
CA LEU A 13 -0.48 -3.65 -10.13
C LEU A 13 -0.42 -3.71 -11.65
N ARG A 14 0.12 -2.66 -12.29
CA ARG A 14 0.37 -2.68 -13.72
C ARG A 14 1.62 -3.51 -13.98
N LYS A 15 1.60 -4.32 -15.04
CA LYS A 15 2.81 -4.98 -15.53
C LYS A 15 3.83 -3.90 -15.88
N CYS A 16 4.88 -3.79 -15.08
CA CYS A 16 6.03 -2.99 -15.44
C CYS A 16 6.74 -3.73 -16.57
N VAL A 17 6.85 -3.12 -17.76
CA VAL A 17 7.78 -3.60 -18.78
C VAL A 17 9.14 -3.16 -18.27
N SER A 18 9.89 -4.10 -17.69
CA SER A 18 11.18 -3.80 -17.06
C SER A 18 12.10 -3.10 -18.05
N ASP A 19 12.25 -1.78 -17.90
CA ASP A 19 13.46 -1.11 -18.37
C ASP A 19 14.60 -1.70 -17.52
N PRO A 20 15.65 -2.29 -18.12
CA PRO A 20 16.80 -2.79 -17.38
C PRO A 20 17.41 -1.75 -16.44
N ASN A 21 17.25 -0.46 -16.73
CA ASN A 21 17.71 0.65 -15.88
C ASN A 21 16.76 0.99 -14.72
N ALA A 22 15.54 0.48 -14.72
CA ALA A 22 14.56 0.68 -13.66
C ALA A 22 14.63 -0.41 -12.57
N ILE A 23 15.50 -1.41 -12.74
CA ILE A 23 15.73 -2.45 -11.75
C ILE A 23 16.68 -1.90 -10.69
N VAL A 24 16.13 -1.55 -9.53
CA VAL A 24 16.90 -1.11 -8.38
C VAL A 24 17.36 -2.34 -7.57
N PRO A 25 18.67 -2.49 -7.27
CA PRO A 25 19.16 -3.56 -6.42
C PRO A 25 18.54 -3.50 -5.02
N LEU A 26 18.29 -4.67 -4.42
CA LEU A 26 17.67 -4.76 -3.09
C LEU A 26 18.51 -4.06 -2.00
N GLU A 27 19.84 -4.07 -2.16
CA GLU A 27 20.79 -3.36 -1.31
C GLU A 27 20.55 -1.85 -1.29
N VAL A 28 20.09 -1.27 -2.41
CA VAL A 28 19.76 0.16 -2.53
C VAL A 28 18.41 0.47 -1.86
N VAL A 29 17.48 -0.48 -1.87
CA VAL A 29 16.16 -0.35 -1.22
C VAL A 29 16.26 -0.56 0.30
N GLY A 30 17.42 -1.03 0.81
CA GLY A 30 17.66 -1.21 2.24
C GLY A 30 16.86 -2.36 2.85
N VAL A 31 16.37 -3.30 2.03
CA VAL A 31 15.63 -4.47 2.52
C VAL A 31 16.65 -5.54 2.89
N VAL A 32 16.88 -5.69 4.18
CA VAL A 32 17.88 -6.62 4.75
C VAL A 32 17.26 -7.98 5.10
N GLU A 33 15.92 -8.06 5.19
CA GLU A 33 15.23 -9.28 5.59
C GLU A 33 14.81 -10.13 4.37
N ASP A 34 15.18 -11.42 4.40
CA ASP A 34 14.88 -12.39 3.32
C ASP A 34 13.38 -12.65 3.13
N ASN A 35 12.58 -12.37 4.16
CA ASN A 35 11.12 -12.59 4.17
C ASN A 35 10.33 -11.41 3.59
N LEU A 36 10.99 -10.31 3.18
CA LEU A 36 10.39 -9.07 2.67
C LEU A 36 9.24 -8.55 3.55
N THR A 37 9.29 -8.80 4.85
CA THR A 37 8.28 -8.29 5.79
C THR A 37 8.60 -6.86 6.19
N TYR A 38 7.57 -6.02 6.30
CA TYR A 38 7.71 -4.65 6.77
C TYR A 38 6.56 -4.34 7.73
N GLU A 39 6.88 -3.79 8.90
CA GLU A 39 5.88 -3.35 9.88
C GLU A 39 5.43 -1.93 9.54
N GLU A 40 4.24 -1.79 8.96
CA GLU A 40 3.65 -0.47 8.70
C GLU A 40 3.02 0.10 9.98
N VAL A 41 3.62 1.17 10.52
CA VAL A 41 3.05 1.91 11.66
C VAL A 41 2.35 3.18 11.19
N PRO A 42 1.01 3.29 11.32
CA PRO A 42 0.29 4.49 10.93
C PRO A 42 0.59 5.62 11.94
N VAL A 43 1.10 6.75 11.45
CA VAL A 43 1.40 7.93 12.26
C VAL A 43 0.14 8.77 12.46
N GLN A 44 -0.57 9.07 11.38
CA GLN A 44 -1.70 10.00 11.42
C GLN A 44 -2.64 9.81 10.21
N ILE A 45 -3.94 10.03 10.40
CA ILE A 45 -4.89 10.21 9.29
C ILE A 45 -4.78 11.66 8.81
N LEU A 46 -4.32 11.83 7.58
CA LEU A 46 -4.18 13.14 6.94
C LEU A 46 -5.50 13.66 6.37
N ASP A 47 -6.38 12.77 5.90
CA ASP A 47 -7.62 13.17 5.24
C ASP A 47 -8.68 12.05 5.21
N ARG A 48 -9.94 12.43 5.04
CA ARG A 48 -11.08 11.52 4.84
C ARG A 48 -11.96 12.03 3.71
N GLN A 49 -12.24 11.18 2.73
CA GLN A 49 -13.07 11.53 1.58
C GLN A 49 -14.09 10.46 1.27
N VAL A 50 -15.29 10.87 0.86
CA VAL A 50 -16.33 9.97 0.36
C VAL A 50 -16.46 10.17 -1.15
N LYS A 51 -16.19 9.13 -1.93
CA LYS A 51 -16.39 9.13 -3.38
C LYS A 51 -17.74 8.50 -3.71
N ARG A 52 -18.63 9.29 -4.33
CA ARG A 52 -19.85 8.78 -4.98
C ARG A 52 -19.48 8.15 -6.31
N LEU A 53 -19.74 6.85 -6.43
CA LEU A 53 -19.75 6.11 -7.68
C LEU A 53 -21.20 5.98 -8.18
N ARG A 54 -21.38 5.42 -9.37
CA ARG A 54 -22.70 5.28 -10.03
C ARG A 54 -23.74 4.59 -9.13
N ASN A 55 -23.33 3.57 -8.37
CA ASN A 55 -24.24 2.71 -7.60
C ASN A 55 -23.90 2.65 -6.09
N LYS A 56 -22.83 3.33 -5.64
CA LYS A 56 -22.38 3.24 -4.24
C LYS A 56 -21.54 4.44 -3.83
N GLU A 57 -21.49 4.71 -2.54
CA GLU A 57 -20.55 5.65 -1.94
C GLU A 57 -19.41 4.87 -1.27
N VAL A 58 -18.18 5.33 -1.46
CA VAL A 58 -16.98 4.69 -0.90
C VAL A 58 -16.23 5.70 -0.06
N ALA A 59 -16.17 5.47 1.24
CA ALA A 59 -15.31 6.23 2.14
C ALA A 59 -13.84 5.77 1.98
N SER A 60 -12.94 6.73 1.95
CA SER A 60 -11.50 6.54 1.83
C SER A 60 -10.79 7.44 2.83
N ILE A 61 -9.66 6.98 3.36
CA ILE A 61 -8.83 7.74 4.28
C ILE A 61 -7.41 7.83 3.72
N LYS A 62 -6.77 8.97 3.92
CA LYS A 62 -5.34 9.15 3.61
C LYS A 62 -4.57 9.03 4.91
N VAL A 63 -3.61 8.10 4.97
CA VAL A 63 -2.81 7.81 6.17
C VAL A 63 -1.36 8.18 5.89
N LEU A 64 -0.72 8.84 6.85
CA LEU A 64 0.73 8.99 6.92
C LEU A 64 1.30 7.79 7.65
N TRP A 65 2.22 7.07 7.01
CA TRP A 65 2.93 5.93 7.59
C TRP A 65 4.33 6.36 8.03
N ARG A 66 4.82 5.78 9.12
CA ARG A 66 6.22 5.96 9.54
C ARG A 66 7.05 5.02 8.66
N ASN A 67 7.94 5.59 7.84
CA ASN A 67 8.96 4.80 7.16
C ASN A 67 10.12 4.52 8.11
#